data_AF-A0A661S6B6-F1
#
_entry.id   AF-A0A661S6B6-F1
#
_cell.length_a   1.000
_cell.length_b   1.000
_cell.length_c   1.000
_cell.angle_alpha   90.00
_cell.angle_beta   90.00
_cell.angle_gamma   90.00
#
_symmetry.space_group_name_H-M   'P 1'
#
loop_
_entity.id
_entity.type
_entity.pdbx_description
1 polymer ?
#
loop_
_entity_poly.entity_id
_entity_poly.type
_entity_poly.pdbx_seq_one_letter_code
_entity_poly.pdbx_strand_id
1 'polypeptide(L)'
;MFLDTYRKQFFHFDVIKVKAEKSSDLIRKHSLMCKLLALKADDKNTDPEELIREIYKTTAQMKAILSNEQLLLTEQWVGAYKKVSNHSLRRIKKEVKMELIETTITEHYINQGKIEGKIEGKIEGEKIGKIRGQIETFENLCLQGILTKKQFEEFVSPLRMQLTLLLPGNGE
;
A
#
# COMPACT_ATOMS: atom_id res chain seq x y z
N MET A 1 -54.21 -21.39 -4.70
CA MET A 1 -53.16 -22.40 -4.97
C MET A 1 -52.06 -21.70 -5.75
N PHE A 2 -51.02 -21.23 -5.07
CA PHE A 2 -49.90 -20.52 -5.69
C PHE A 2 -48.95 -21.56 -6.30
N LEU A 3 -48.82 -21.57 -7.63
CA LEU A 3 -47.81 -22.36 -8.34
C LEU A 3 -46.50 -21.60 -8.29
N ASP A 4 -45.60 -22.06 -7.43
CA ASP A 4 -44.25 -21.51 -7.27
C ASP A 4 -43.39 -21.97 -8.46
N THR A 5 -43.31 -21.14 -9.50
CA THR A 5 -42.40 -21.35 -10.64
C THR A 5 -40.96 -21.09 -10.20
N TYR A 6 -40.28 -22.12 -9.71
CA TYR A 6 -38.83 -22.08 -9.51
C TYR A 6 -38.12 -21.94 -10.88
N ARG A 7 -37.78 -20.71 -11.28
CA ARG A 7 -36.79 -20.47 -12.35
C ARG A 7 -35.45 -21.02 -11.89
N LYS A 8 -35.04 -22.18 -12.42
CA LYS A 8 -33.67 -22.67 -12.29
C LYS A 8 -32.72 -21.62 -12.85
N GLN A 9 -31.97 -20.96 -11.98
CA GLN A 9 -30.85 -20.11 -12.38
C GLN A 9 -29.69 -21.03 -12.77
N PHE A 10 -29.39 -21.09 -14.06
CA PHE A 10 -28.20 -21.77 -14.55
C PHE A 10 -27.03 -20.80 -14.48
N PHE A 11 -26.12 -21.03 -13.54
CA PHE A 11 -24.83 -20.35 -13.53
C PHE A 11 -23.89 -21.12 -14.44
N HIS A 12 -23.42 -20.47 -15.50
CA HIS A 12 -22.35 -21.01 -16.34
C HIS A 12 -21.02 -20.69 -15.66
N PHE A 13 -20.32 -21.72 -15.21
CA PHE A 13 -18.97 -21.60 -14.68
C PHE A 13 -17.99 -22.13 -15.72
N ASP A 14 -17.13 -21.26 -16.23
CA ASP A 14 -16.00 -21.68 -17.05
C ASP A 14 -14.95 -22.37 -16.16
N VAL A 15 -14.83 -23.69 -16.30
CA VAL A 15 -13.82 -24.47 -15.59
C VAL A 15 -12.55 -24.56 -16.43
N ILE A 16 -11.54 -23.79 -16.09
CA ILE A 16 -10.22 -23.88 -16.73
C ILE A 16 -9.44 -25.03 -16.10
N LYS A 17 -9.14 -26.07 -16.89
CA LYS A 17 -8.21 -27.13 -16.49
C LYS A 17 -6.78 -26.64 -16.74
N VAL A 18 -6.24 -25.87 -15.81
CA VAL A 18 -4.95 -25.15 -15.95
C VAL A 18 -3.80 -26.01 -16.50
N LYS A 19 -3.67 -27.27 -16.07
CA LYS A 19 -2.61 -28.18 -16.54
C LYS A 19 -2.77 -28.64 -18.00
N ALA A 20 -3.96 -28.53 -18.57
CA ALA A 20 -4.24 -28.83 -19.97
C ALA A 20 -4.01 -27.61 -20.89
N GLU A 21 -3.86 -26.42 -20.31
CA GLU A 21 -3.57 -25.19 -21.03
C GLU A 21 -2.06 -25.01 -21.22
N LYS A 22 -1.68 -24.29 -22.28
CA LYS A 22 -0.30 -23.85 -22.49
C LYS A 22 -0.03 -22.53 -21.77
N SER A 23 1.10 -22.43 -21.09
CA SER A 23 1.54 -21.19 -20.45
C SER A 23 1.68 -20.04 -21.46
N SER A 24 2.12 -20.34 -22.69
CA SER A 24 2.22 -19.38 -23.80
C SER A 24 0.88 -18.75 -24.19
N ASP A 25 -0.23 -19.45 -23.98
CA ASP A 25 -1.55 -18.99 -24.39
C ASP A 25 -2.20 -18.18 -23.28
N LEU A 26 -2.01 -18.60 -22.03
CA LEU A 26 -2.49 -17.89 -20.85
C LEU A 26 -1.74 -16.56 -20.63
N ILE A 27 -0.42 -16.53 -20.86
CA ILE A 27 0.40 -15.32 -20.64
C ILE A 27 0.05 -14.17 -21.60
N ARG A 28 -0.53 -14.49 -22.77
CA ARG A 28 -0.98 -13.52 -23.78
C ARG A 28 -2.32 -12.86 -23.44
N LYS A 29 -3.07 -13.40 -22.48
CA LYS A 29 -4.36 -12.81 -22.05
C LYS A 29 -4.12 -11.53 -21.25
N HIS A 30 -5.02 -10.56 -21.35
CA HIS A 30 -4.92 -9.29 -20.61
C HIS A 30 -5.17 -9.42 -19.11
N SER A 31 -5.81 -10.50 -18.65
CA SER A 31 -6.12 -10.73 -17.24
C SER A 31 -4.88 -11.13 -16.44
N LEU A 32 -4.59 -10.40 -15.35
CA LEU A 32 -3.52 -10.76 -14.40
C LEU A 32 -3.71 -12.17 -13.84
N MET A 33 -4.96 -12.58 -13.58
CA MET A 33 -5.27 -13.93 -13.11
C MET A 33 -4.83 -15.00 -14.12
N CYS A 34 -5.11 -14.81 -15.41
CA CYS A 34 -4.66 -15.74 -16.46
C CYS A 34 -3.14 -15.80 -16.54
N LYS A 35 -2.47 -14.65 -16.45
CA LYS A 35 -1.00 -14.58 -16.44
C LYS A 35 -0.39 -15.30 -15.22
N LEU A 36 -1.00 -15.18 -14.03
CA LEU A 36 -0.60 -15.94 -12.84
C LEU A 36 -0.84 -17.44 -12.99
N LEU A 37 -1.97 -17.85 -13.58
CA LEU A 37 -2.26 -19.26 -13.87
C LEU A 37 -1.27 -19.88 -14.86
N ALA A 38 -0.64 -19.08 -15.73
CA ALA A 38 0.40 -19.55 -16.64
C ALA A 38 1.59 -20.19 -15.90
N LEU A 39 1.86 -19.81 -14.64
CA LEU A 39 2.90 -20.42 -13.80
C LEU A 39 2.60 -21.87 -13.39
N LYS A 40 1.33 -22.30 -13.51
CA LYS A 40 0.86 -23.65 -13.16
C LYS A 40 0.44 -24.48 -14.37
N ALA A 41 0.44 -23.87 -15.57
CA ALA A 41 0.07 -24.50 -16.82
C ALA A 41 1.24 -25.27 -17.45
N ASP A 42 1.03 -25.88 -18.63
CA ASP A 42 2.11 -26.55 -19.36
C ASP A 42 3.06 -25.50 -19.99
N ASP A 43 4.22 -25.34 -19.34
CA ASP A 43 5.25 -24.37 -19.70
C ASP A 43 6.38 -24.96 -20.57
N LYS A 44 6.19 -26.14 -21.15
CA LYS A 44 7.13 -26.69 -22.14
C LYS A 44 7.35 -25.68 -23.27
N ASN A 45 8.60 -25.47 -23.64
CA ASN A 45 9.04 -24.52 -24.68
C ASN A 45 8.68 -23.05 -24.40
N THR A 46 8.39 -22.70 -23.14
CA THR A 46 8.22 -21.31 -22.71
C THR A 46 9.45 -20.86 -21.92
N ASP A 47 9.94 -19.65 -22.18
CA ASP A 47 11.01 -19.07 -21.38
C ASP A 47 10.49 -18.65 -19.99
N PRO A 48 11.00 -19.25 -18.89
CA PRO A 48 10.57 -18.93 -17.54
C PRO A 48 10.81 -17.47 -17.15
N GLU A 49 11.89 -16.84 -17.63
CA GLU A 49 12.19 -15.45 -17.29
C GLU A 49 11.22 -14.49 -17.99
N GLU A 50 10.96 -14.70 -19.28
CA GLU A 50 10.00 -13.89 -20.02
C GLU A 50 8.58 -14.02 -19.47
N LEU A 51 8.19 -15.21 -19.03
CA LEU A 51 6.89 -15.43 -18.41
C LEU A 51 6.73 -14.61 -17.11
N ILE A 52 7.75 -14.59 -16.26
CA ILE A 52 7.74 -13.79 -15.04
C ILE A 52 7.79 -12.28 -15.35
N ARG A 53 8.58 -11.88 -16.36
CA ARG A 53 8.66 -10.48 -16.80
C ARG A 53 7.29 -9.96 -17.24
N GLU A 54 6.54 -10.73 -18.01
CA GLU A 54 5.20 -10.36 -18.47
C GLU A 54 4.17 -10.30 -17.32
N ILE A 55 4.30 -11.16 -16.30
CA ILE A 55 3.49 -11.05 -15.07
C ILE A 55 3.78 -9.71 -14.39
N TYR A 56 5.05 -9.43 -14.05
CA TYR A 56 5.40 -8.20 -13.33
C TYR A 56 5.09 -6.92 -14.11
N LYS A 57 5.25 -6.93 -15.43
CA LYS A 57 4.87 -5.81 -16.29
C LYS A 57 3.37 -5.53 -16.22
N THR A 58 2.55 -6.58 -16.23
CA THR A 58 1.09 -6.44 -16.10
C THR A 58 0.71 -5.95 -14.71
N THR A 59 1.33 -6.50 -13.66
CA THR A 59 1.15 -6.05 -12.28
C THR A 59 1.53 -4.58 -12.10
N ALA A 60 2.64 -4.14 -12.71
CA ALA A 60 3.07 -2.75 -12.69
C ALA A 60 2.07 -1.81 -13.41
N GLN A 61 1.54 -2.23 -14.56
CA GLN A 61 0.50 -1.49 -15.29
C GLN A 61 -0.80 -1.36 -14.49
N MET A 62 -1.15 -2.39 -13.71
CA MET A 62 -2.35 -2.42 -12.88
C MET A 62 -2.10 -1.92 -11.44
N LYS A 63 -0.91 -1.42 -11.11
CA LYS A 63 -0.51 -1.09 -9.73
C LYS A 63 -1.46 -0.11 -9.05
N ALA A 64 -2.06 0.82 -9.80
CA ALA A 64 -2.99 1.82 -9.26
C ALA A 64 -4.35 1.23 -8.82
N ILE A 65 -4.71 0.05 -9.32
CA ILE A 65 -6.00 -0.60 -9.05
C ILE A 65 -5.88 -1.87 -8.21
N LEU A 66 -4.68 -2.41 -8.04
CA LEU A 66 -4.43 -3.60 -7.23
C LEU A 66 -4.29 -3.24 -5.75
N SER A 67 -4.93 -4.02 -4.87
CA SER A 67 -4.66 -3.91 -3.43
C SER A 67 -3.25 -4.40 -3.11
N ASN A 68 -2.73 -3.98 -1.96
CA ASN A 68 -1.43 -4.46 -1.49
C ASN A 68 -1.44 -5.98 -1.27
N GLU A 69 -2.56 -6.58 -0.84
CA GLU A 69 -2.64 -8.04 -0.73
C GLU A 69 -2.54 -8.72 -2.09
N GLN A 70 -3.13 -8.13 -3.14
CA GLN A 70 -3.03 -8.68 -4.51
C GLN A 70 -1.60 -8.57 -5.07
N LEU A 71 -0.90 -7.47 -4.77
CA LEU A 71 0.52 -7.32 -5.11
C LEU A 71 1.37 -8.37 -4.39
N LEU A 72 1.11 -8.59 -3.11
CA LEU A 72 1.80 -9.60 -2.32
C LEU A 72 1.50 -11.03 -2.78
N LEU A 73 0.25 -11.35 -3.11
CA LEU A 73 -0.12 -12.65 -3.67
C LEU A 73 0.62 -12.93 -4.99
N THR A 74 0.77 -11.89 -5.82
CA THR A 74 1.60 -12.00 -7.04
C THR A 74 3.04 -12.38 -6.70
N GLU A 75 3.63 -11.73 -5.69
CA GLU A 75 4.98 -12.05 -5.23
C GLU A 75 5.12 -13.48 -4.71
N GLN A 76 4.17 -13.95 -3.92
CA GLN A 76 4.16 -15.31 -3.40
C GLN A 76 4.01 -16.36 -4.51
N TRP A 77 3.15 -16.09 -5.50
CA TRP A 77 2.93 -16.98 -6.64
C TRP A 77 4.16 -17.08 -7.53
N VAL A 78 4.79 -15.94 -7.84
CA VAL A 78 6.05 -15.92 -8.61
C VAL A 78 7.18 -16.57 -7.81
N GLY A 79 7.28 -16.30 -6.51
CA GLY A 79 8.28 -16.91 -5.63
C GLY A 79 8.14 -18.43 -5.49
N ALA A 80 6.90 -18.95 -5.60
CA ALA A 80 6.65 -20.39 -5.65
C ALA A 80 7.08 -21.04 -6.98
N TYR A 81 7.31 -20.25 -8.03
CA TYR A 81 7.76 -20.73 -9.34
C TYR A 81 9.29 -20.81 -9.38
N LYS A 82 9.81 -21.94 -8.89
CA LYS A 82 11.24 -22.20 -8.66
C LYS A 82 12.12 -22.34 -9.92
N LYS A 83 11.60 -22.03 -11.11
CA LYS A 83 12.33 -22.17 -12.40
C LYS A 83 13.21 -20.97 -12.74
N VAL A 84 13.10 -19.87 -11.98
CA VAL A 84 13.91 -18.66 -12.16
C VAL A 84 14.70 -18.36 -10.88
N SER A 85 15.94 -17.93 -11.04
CA SER A 85 16.82 -17.61 -9.91
C SER A 85 16.37 -16.33 -9.20
N ASN A 86 16.69 -16.20 -7.91
CA ASN A 86 16.44 -14.97 -7.15
C ASN A 86 17.16 -13.74 -7.75
N HIS A 87 18.32 -13.95 -8.37
CA HIS A 87 19.06 -12.89 -9.06
C HIS A 87 18.28 -12.39 -10.28
N SER A 88 17.80 -13.31 -11.12
CA SER A 88 16.96 -12.99 -12.28
C SER A 88 15.65 -12.31 -11.87
N LEU A 89 15.00 -12.77 -10.80
CA LEU A 89 13.79 -12.13 -10.26
C LEU A 89 14.05 -10.68 -9.84
N ARG A 90 15.14 -10.42 -9.11
CA ARG A 90 15.51 -9.05 -8.71
C ARG A 90 15.77 -8.18 -9.93
N ARG A 91 16.49 -8.69 -10.94
CA ARG A 91 16.74 -7.98 -12.20
C ARG A 91 15.43 -7.61 -12.90
N ILE A 92 14.51 -8.56 -13.06
CA ILE A 92 13.20 -8.34 -13.71
C ILE A 92 12.38 -7.29 -12.95
N LYS A 93 12.32 -7.38 -11.62
CA LYS A 93 11.62 -6.37 -10.79
C LYS A 93 12.20 -4.98 -10.98
N LYS A 94 13.52 -4.86 -11.10
CA LYS A 94 14.19 -3.58 -11.38
C LYS A 94 13.81 -3.02 -12.75
N GLU A 95 13.84 -3.86 -13.79
CA GLU A 95 13.46 -3.49 -15.16
C GLU A 95 12.07 -2.86 -15.20
N VAL A 96 11.12 -3.38 -14.42
CA VAL A 96 9.72 -2.90 -14.38
C VAL A 96 9.39 -1.98 -13.20
N LYS A 97 10.39 -1.52 -12.43
CA LYS A 97 10.22 -0.62 -11.27
C LYS A 97 9.30 -1.19 -10.16
N MET A 98 9.37 -2.50 -9.93
CA MET A 98 8.63 -3.23 -8.90
C MET A 98 9.52 -3.76 -7.75
N GLU A 99 10.72 -3.21 -7.57
CA GLU A 99 11.67 -3.64 -6.50
C GLU A 99 11.11 -3.50 -5.07
N LEU A 100 10.12 -2.63 -4.88
CA LEU A 100 9.56 -2.26 -3.57
C LEU A 100 8.25 -2.96 -3.22
N ILE A 101 7.83 -4.01 -3.95
CA ILE A 101 6.70 -4.82 -3.47
C ILE A 101 7.19 -5.62 -2.25
N GLU A 102 6.50 -5.48 -1.12
CA GLU A 102 6.84 -6.22 0.08
C GLU A 102 6.77 -7.73 -0.17
N THR A 103 7.74 -8.44 0.39
CA THR A 103 7.86 -9.88 0.15
C THR A 103 7.00 -10.69 1.11
N THR A 104 6.54 -10.06 2.20
CA THR A 104 5.72 -10.70 3.25
C THR A 104 4.60 -9.79 3.76
N ILE A 105 3.54 -10.41 4.29
CA ILE A 105 2.43 -9.74 4.98
C ILE A 105 2.97 -8.91 6.16
N THR A 106 3.98 -9.45 6.87
CA THR A 106 4.57 -8.78 8.04
C THR A 106 5.33 -7.51 7.65
N GLU A 107 6.18 -7.57 6.62
CA GLU A 107 6.87 -6.39 6.09
C GLU A 107 5.87 -5.32 5.63
N HIS A 108 4.74 -5.75 5.04
CA HIS A 108 3.65 -4.86 4.65
C HIS A 108 3.11 -4.03 5.81
N TYR A 109 2.65 -4.68 6.87
CA TYR A 109 2.09 -3.96 8.02
C TYR A 109 3.15 -3.13 8.77
N ILE A 110 4.41 -3.60 8.83
CA ILE A 110 5.49 -2.81 9.44
C ILE A 110 5.73 -1.51 8.66
N ASN A 111 5.78 -1.58 7.32
CA ASN A 111 6.02 -0.40 6.51
C ASN A 111 4.81 0.53 6.49
N GLN A 112 3.58 0.00 6.43
CA GLN A 112 2.36 0.80 6.62
C GLN A 112 2.39 1.54 7.95
N GLY A 113 2.66 0.84 9.06
CA GLY A 113 2.76 1.47 10.37
C GLY A 113 3.85 2.55 10.44
N LYS A 114 5.01 2.34 9.79
CA LYS A 114 6.06 3.37 9.69
C LYS A 114 5.62 4.60 8.89
N ILE A 115 4.90 4.40 7.78
CA ILE A 115 4.39 5.48 6.94
C ILE A 115 3.33 6.27 7.69
N GLU A 116 2.37 5.59 8.30
CA GLU A 116 1.32 6.19 9.13
C GLU A 116 1.92 7.00 10.27
N GLY A 117 2.83 6.39 11.04
CA GLY A 117 3.52 7.10 12.13
C GLY A 117 4.33 8.32 11.66
N LYS A 118 4.96 8.26 10.48
CA LYS A 118 5.66 9.42 9.90
C LYS A 118 4.68 10.53 9.50
N ILE A 119 3.52 10.18 8.95
CA ILE A 119 2.48 11.15 8.57
C ILE A 119 1.88 11.79 9.83
N GLU A 120 1.53 10.97 10.81
CA GLU A 120 0.97 11.42 12.09
C GLU A 120 1.94 12.35 12.83
N GLY A 121 3.20 11.94 12.97
CA GLY A 121 4.24 12.77 13.59
C GLY A 121 4.50 14.08 12.83
N LYS A 122 4.35 14.09 11.50
CA LYS A 122 4.43 15.34 10.71
C LYS A 122 3.26 16.27 11.02
N ILE A 123 2.03 15.74 11.06
CA ILE A 123 0.83 16.52 11.37
C ILE A 123 0.89 17.09 12.78
N GLU A 124 1.31 16.28 13.74
CA GLU A 124 1.49 16.70 15.13
C GLU A 124 2.57 17.77 15.26
N GLY A 125 3.72 17.57 14.60
CA GLY A 125 4.80 18.56 14.54
C GLY A 125 4.36 19.89 13.93
N GLU A 126 3.56 19.88 12.86
CA GLU A 126 3.00 21.09 12.25
C GLU A 126 2.03 21.82 13.21
N LYS A 127 1.17 21.08 13.93
CA LYS A 127 0.28 21.66 14.95
C LYS A 127 1.07 22.30 16.09
N ILE A 128 2.05 21.59 16.64
CA ILE A 128 2.94 22.09 17.70
C ILE A 128 3.68 23.35 17.23
N GLY A 129 4.24 23.33 16.02
CA GLY A 129 4.93 24.48 15.43
C GLY A 129 4.03 25.70 15.29
N LYS A 130 2.78 25.51 14.83
CA LYS A 130 1.79 26.59 14.70
C LYS A 130 1.44 27.22 16.05
N ILE A 131 1.21 26.40 17.08
CA ILE A 131 0.90 26.89 18.44
C ILE A 131 2.11 27.67 18.99
N ARG A 132 3.32 27.14 18.85
CA ARG A 132 4.55 27.84 19.29
C ARG A 132 4.72 29.19 18.60
N GLY A 133 4.51 29.25 17.28
CA GLY A 133 4.58 30.51 16.53
C GLY A 133 3.51 31.53 16.96
N GLN A 134 2.31 31.08 17.32
CA GLN A 134 1.27 31.97 17.88
C GLN A 134 1.68 32.54 19.24
N ILE A 135 2.23 31.71 20.14
CA ILE A 135 2.72 32.17 21.45
C ILE A 135 3.83 33.20 21.28
N GLU A 136 4.81 32.93 20.40
CA GLU A 136 5.90 33.86 20.09
C GLU A 136 5.38 35.18 19.51
N THR A 137 4.35 35.13 18.67
CA THR A 137 3.69 36.34 18.15
C THR A 137 3.10 37.18 19.30
N PHE A 138 2.36 36.56 20.22
CA PHE A 138 1.80 37.26 21.37
C PHE A 138 2.87 37.81 22.32
N GLU A 139 3.97 37.10 22.49
CA GLU A 139 5.12 37.53 23.29
C GLU A 139 5.73 38.80 22.69
N ASN A 140 5.98 38.81 21.37
CA ASN A 140 6.48 39.98 20.66
C ASN A 140 5.52 41.18 20.77
N LEU A 141 4.21 40.97 20.65
CA LEU A 141 3.21 42.03 20.83
C LEU A 141 3.20 42.58 22.26
N CYS A 142 3.42 41.74 23.27
CA CYS A 142 3.56 42.17 24.66
C CYS A 142 4.84 42.99 24.87
N LEU A 143 5.96 42.57 24.29
CA LEU A 143 7.24 43.28 24.37
C LEU A 143 7.20 44.65 23.69
N GLN A 144 6.45 44.77 22.59
CA GLN A 144 6.21 46.04 21.89
C GLN A 144 5.21 46.96 22.61
N GLY A 145 4.66 46.53 23.75
CA GLY A 145 3.68 47.30 24.52
C GLY A 145 2.28 47.36 23.88
N ILE A 146 2.03 46.57 22.83
CA ILE A 146 0.71 46.49 22.16
C ILE A 146 -0.27 45.72 23.05
N LEU A 147 0.22 44.68 23.75
CA LEU A 147 -0.54 43.92 24.73
C LEU A 147 -0.06 44.19 26.14
N THR A 148 -0.99 44.26 27.09
CA THR A 148 -0.67 44.19 28.51
C THR A 148 -0.32 42.75 28.90
N LYS A 149 0.48 42.57 29.97
CA LYS A 149 0.80 41.23 30.50
C LYS A 149 -0.44 40.39 30.81
N LYS A 150 -1.52 41.04 31.26
CA LYS A 150 -2.79 40.35 31.56
C LYS A 150 -3.43 39.79 30.29
N GLN A 151 -3.53 40.59 29.22
CA GLN A 151 -4.06 40.16 27.93
C GLN A 151 -3.19 39.07 27.28
N PHE A 152 -1.87 39.19 27.42
CA PHE A 152 -0.93 38.16 26.97
C PHE A 152 -1.23 36.80 27.64
N GLU A 153 -1.32 36.76 28.97
CA GLU A 153 -1.60 35.51 29.69
C GLU A 153 -2.98 34.93 29.35
N GLU A 154 -4.00 35.79 29.17
CA GLU A 154 -5.34 35.36 28.73
C GLU A 154 -5.31 34.68 27.35
N PHE A 155 -4.51 35.17 26.39
CA PHE A 155 -4.39 34.58 25.06
C PHE A 155 -3.49 33.35 25.01
N VAL A 156 -2.42 33.32 25.82
CA VAL A 156 -1.41 32.26 25.77
C VAL A 156 -1.76 31.05 26.64
N SER A 157 -2.48 31.24 27.75
CA SER A 157 -2.92 30.15 28.64
C SER A 157 -3.61 28.98 27.90
N PRO A 158 -4.63 29.19 27.06
CA PRO A 158 -5.26 28.09 26.32
C PRO A 158 -4.32 27.43 25.30
N LEU A 159 -3.40 28.19 24.70
CA LEU A 159 -2.40 27.67 23.75
C LEU A 159 -1.36 26.78 24.45
N ARG A 160 -0.91 27.16 25.65
CA ARG A 160 -0.02 26.34 26.49
C ARG A 160 -0.69 25.03 26.88
N MET A 161 -1.97 25.07 27.25
CA MET A 161 -2.73 23.86 27.58
C MET A 161 -2.85 22.92 26.38
N GLN A 162 -3.13 23.45 25.18
CA GLN A 162 -3.12 22.65 23.95
C GLN A 162 -1.75 22.03 23.66
N LEU A 163 -0.66 22.77 23.90
CA LEU A 163 0.70 22.25 23.73
C LEU A 163 1.00 21.10 24.70
N THR A 164 0.57 21.20 25.95
CA THR A 164 0.73 20.13 26.96
C THR A 164 -0.03 18.86 26.57
N LEU A 165 -1.21 18.99 25.95
CA LEU A 165 -2.00 17.84 25.48
C LEU A 165 -1.39 17.16 24.24
N LEU A 166 -0.62 17.91 23.44
CA LEU A 166 0.02 17.42 22.21
C LEU A 166 1.47 16.96 22.42
N LEU A 167 2.07 17.21 23.57
CA LEU A 167 3.38 16.67 23.90
C LEU A 167 3.18 15.35 24.65
N PRO A 168 3.82 14.25 24.22
CA PRO A 168 3.79 13.02 24.99
C PRO A 168 4.30 13.34 26.40
N GLY A 169 3.48 13.02 27.41
CA GLY A 169 3.76 13.36 28.79
C GLY A 169 5.09 12.78 29.23
N ASN A 170 5.93 13.62 29.86
CA ASN A 170 7.00 13.18 30.75
C ASN A 170 6.38 12.60 32.03
N GLY A 171 5.59 11.53 31.89
CA GLY A 171 4.90 10.84 32.99
C GLY A 171 5.44 9.42 33.11
N GLU A 172 6.45 9.29 33.98
CA GLU A 172 7.01 8.07 34.61
C GLU A 172 7.75 7.04 33.73
#